data_AF-A0A497QBR7-F1
#
_entry.id   AF-A0A497QBR7-F1
#
_cell.length_a   1.000
_cell.length_b   1.000
_cell.length_c   1.000
_cell.angle_alpha   90.00
_cell.angle_beta   90.00
_cell.angle_gamma   90.00
#
_symmetry.space_group_name_H-M   'P 1'
#
loop_
_entity.id
_entity.type
_entity.pdbx_description
1 polymer ?
#
loop_
_entity_poly.entity_id
_entity_poly.type
_entity_poly.pdbx_seq_one_letter_code
_entity_poly.pdbx_strand_id
1 'polypeptide(L)' 'IGDKKVEMYCQTENIPILLKIPERKQIAHLYSKGIALVNEVYEWHEMFGLVFNKIKEEVSK' A
#
# COMPACT_ATOMS: atom_id res chain seq x y z
N ILE A 1 -12.01 -4.27 1.78
CA ILE A 1 -11.91 -4.47 0.32
C ILE A 1 -12.10 -3.10 -0.31
N GLY A 2 -11.14 -2.63 -1.10
CA GLY A 2 -11.28 -1.42 -1.92
C GLY A 2 -11.59 -1.83 -3.35
N ASP A 3 -12.56 -1.16 -3.98
CA ASP A 3 -12.95 -1.41 -5.36
C ASP A 3 -12.59 -0.19 -6.24
N LYS A 4 -12.97 -0.25 -7.52
CA LYS A 4 -12.75 0.85 -8.46
C LYS A 4 -13.40 2.16 -8.01
N LYS A 5 -14.45 2.13 -7.18
CA LYS A 5 -15.13 3.35 -6.72
C LYS A 5 -14.24 4.13 -5.76
N VAL A 6 -13.45 3.43 -4.93
CA VAL A 6 -12.45 4.05 -4.06
C VAL A 6 -11.38 4.75 -4.90
N GLU A 7 -10.90 4.09 -5.96
CA GLU A 7 -9.91 4.69 -6.87
C GLU A 7 -10.46 5.93 -7.59
N MET A 8 -11.70 5.87 -8.09
CA MET A 8 -12.36 7.01 -8.73
C MET A 8 -12.58 8.17 -7.76
N TYR A 9 -12.93 7.87 -6.52
CA TYR A 9 -13.08 8.87 -5.47
C TYR A 9 -11.74 9.55 -5.19
N CYS A 10 -10.66 8.79 -4.98
CA CYS A 10 -9.33 9.36 -4.80
C CYS A 10 -8.91 10.26 -5.96
N GLN A 11 -9.20 9.86 -7.21
CA GLN A 11 -8.91 10.69 -8.38
C GLN A 11 -9.72 12.00 -8.39
N THR A 12 -11.00 11.94 -8.03
CA THR A 12 -11.90 13.10 -8.02
C THR A 12 -11.50 14.11 -6.94
N GLU A 13 -11.11 13.62 -5.77
CA GLU A 13 -10.71 14.44 -4.62
C GLU A 13 -9.22 14.84 -4.65
N ASN A 14 -8.48 14.51 -5.73
CA ASN A 14 -7.03 14.72 -5.84
C ASN A 14 -6.22 14.08 -4.69
N ILE A 15 -6.67 12.91 -4.20
CA ILE A 15 -5.97 12.14 -3.17
C ILE A 15 -4.98 11.18 -3.85
N PRO A 16 -3.66 11.32 -3.61
CA PRO A 16 -2.66 10.47 -4.24
C PRO A 16 -2.69 9.04 -3.69
N ILE A 17 -2.76 8.06 -4.59
CA ILE A 17 -2.62 6.64 -4.23
C ILE A 17 -1.14 6.28 -4.21
N LEU A 18 -0.59 6.01 -3.02
CA LEU A 18 0.85 5.74 -2.86
C LEU A 18 1.23 4.28 -3.16
N LEU A 19 0.33 3.34 -2.88
CA LEU A 19 0.53 1.89 -3.09
C LEU A 19 -0.82 1.18 -3.20
N LYS A 20 -0.89 0.17 -4.07
CA LYS A 20 -2.04 -0.74 -4.21
C LYS A 20 -1.60 -2.17 -3.92
N ILE A 21 -2.17 -2.77 -2.88
CA ILE A 21 -1.90 -4.17 -2.53
C ILE A 21 -2.86 -5.06 -3.31
N PRO A 22 -2.38 -6.03 -4.11
CA PRO A 22 -3.24 -6.90 -4.89
C PRO A 22 -4.01 -7.86 -3.98
N GLU A 23 -5.21 -8.24 -4.40
CA GLU A 23 -6.00 -9.25 -3.69
C GLU A 23 -5.41 -10.64 -3.95
N ARG A 24 -4.55 -11.13 -3.05
CA ARG A 24 -3.98 -12.48 -3.09
C ARG A 24 -4.25 -13.20 -1.78
N LYS A 25 -4.71 -14.45 -1.84
CA LYS A 25 -4.97 -15.29 -0.65
C LYS A 25 -3.76 -15.39 0.28
N GLN A 26 -2.55 -15.46 -0.28
CA GLN A 26 -1.30 -15.50 0.49
C GLN A 26 -1.13 -14.25 1.37
N ILE A 27 -1.43 -13.06 0.84
CA ILE A 27 -1.35 -11.79 1.58
C ILE A 27 -2.36 -11.78 2.73
N ALA A 28 -3.59 -12.21 2.47
CA ALA A 28 -4.63 -12.32 3.51
C ALA A 28 -4.26 -13.32 4.61
N HIS A 29 -3.61 -14.43 4.26
CA HIS A 29 -3.13 -15.44 5.21
C HIS A 29 -1.98 -14.97 6.08
N LEU A 30 -1.02 -14.24 5.51
CA LEU A 30 0.06 -13.63 6.30
C LEU A 30 -0.50 -12.62 7.30
N TYR A 31 -1.42 -11.76 6.84
CA TYR A 31 -2.11 -10.80 7.70
C TYR A 31 -2.91 -11.47 8.83
N SER A 32 -3.68 -12.53 8.54
CA SER A 32 -4.48 -13.22 9.57
C SER A 32 -3.64 -13.90 10.64
N LYS A 33 -2.36 -14.20 10.35
CA LYS A 33 -1.38 -14.71 11.29
C LYS A 33 -0.62 -13.63 12.06
N GLY A 34 -0.89 -12.35 11.81
CA GLY A 34 -0.15 -11.23 12.39
C GLY A 34 1.26 -11.06 11.83
N ILE A 35 1.55 -11.63 10.65
CA ILE A 35 2.85 -11.53 10.00
C ILE A 35 2.86 -10.32 9.07
N ALA A 36 3.83 -9.41 9.26
CA ALA A 36 3.99 -8.26 8.40
C ALA A 36 4.51 -8.67 7.01
N LEU A 37 3.90 -8.16 5.93
CA LEU A 37 4.26 -8.50 4.55
C LEU A 37 5.71 -8.20 4.19
N VAL A 38 6.28 -7.14 4.79
CA VAL A 38 7.68 -6.72 4.61
C VAL A 38 8.69 -7.74 5.10
N ASN A 39 8.30 -8.66 5.98
CA ASN A 39 9.20 -9.67 6.54
C ASN A 39 9.36 -10.89 5.64
N GLU A 40 8.41 -11.14 4.73
CA GLU A 40 8.31 -12.40 3.97
C GLU A 40 8.68 -12.24 2.49
N VAL A 41 8.54 -11.03 1.93
CA VAL A 41 8.81 -10.79 0.51
C VAL A 41 9.63 -9.51 0.35
N TYR A 42 10.82 -9.64 -0.21
CA TYR A 42 11.75 -8.53 -0.46
C TYR A 42 11.09 -7.38 -1.25
N GLU A 43 10.25 -7.72 -2.24
CA GLU A 43 9.48 -6.74 -3.02
C GLU A 43 8.58 -5.85 -2.15
N TRP A 44 7.95 -6.39 -1.10
CA TRP A 44 7.14 -5.59 -0.18
C TRP A 44 8.00 -4.63 0.63
N HIS A 45 9.18 -5.06 1.07
CA HIS A 45 10.10 -4.18 1.79
C HIS A 45 10.49 -2.95 0.93
N GLU A 46 10.83 -3.16 -0.33
CA GLU A 46 11.15 -2.06 -1.26
C GLU A 46 9.94 -1.16 -1.52
N MET A 47 8.77 -1.73 -1.81
CA MET A 47 7.56 -0.95 -2.08
C MET A 47 7.14 -0.08 -0.89
N PHE A 48 7.17 -0.62 0.34
CA PHE A 48 6.86 0.16 1.54
C PHE A 48 7.94 1.22 1.83
N GLY A 49 9.21 0.95 1.51
CA GLY A 49 10.28 1.95 1.56
C GLY A 49 10.03 3.13 0.63
N LEU A 50 9.58 2.87 -0.60
CA LEU A 50 9.19 3.92 -1.56
C LEU A 50 8.00 4.75 -1.06
N VAL A 51 6.99 4.12 -0.45
CA VAL A 51 5.86 4.83 0.17
C VAL A 51 6.35 5.76 1.27
N PHE A 52 7.22 5.26 2.15
CA PHE A 52 7.76 6.06 3.26
C PHE A 52 8.55 7.27 2.77
N ASN A 53 9.36 7.11 1.72
CA ASN A 53 10.11 8.21 1.12
C ASN A 53 9.17 9.26 0.51
N LYS A 54 8.13 8.84 -0.22
CA LYS A 54 7.11 9.77 -0.75
C LYS A 54 6.42 10.55 0.37
N ILE A 55 6.05 9.90 1.47
CA ILE A 55 5.44 10.57 2.62
C ILE A 55 6.39 11.62 3.20
N LYS A 56 7.68 11.28 3.36
CA LYS A 56 8.69 12.22 3.84
C LYS A 56 8.83 13.44 2.93
N GLU A 57 8.84 13.23 1.61
CA GLU A 57 8.91 14.30 0.62
C GLU A 57 7.71 15.23 0.71
N GLU A 58 6.50 14.69 0.91
CA GLU A 58 5.29 15.50 1.04
C GLU A 58 5.21 16.28 2.37
N VAL A 59 5.72 15.71 3.47
CA VAL A 59 5.72 16.37 4.79
C VAL A 59 6.85 17.41 4.92
N SER A 60 7.94 17.25 4.17
CA SER A 60 9.10 18.16 4.25
C SER A 60 9.00 19.36 3.29
N LYS A 61 7.93 19.46 2.49
CA LYS A 61 7.58 20.64 1.69
C LYS A 61 6.84 21.66 2.54
#